data_AF-A0A059NV87-F1
#
_entry.id   AF-A0A059NV87-F1
#
_cell.length_a   1.000
_cell.length_b   1.000
_cell.length_c   1.000
_cell.angle_alpha   90.00
_cell.angle_beta   90.00
_cell.angle_gamma   90.00
#
_symmetry.space_group_name_H-M   'P 1'
#
loop_
_entity.id
_entity.type
_entity.pdbx_description
1 polymer ?
#
loop_
_entity_poly.entity_id
_entity_poly.type
_entity_poly.pdbx_seq_one_letter_code
_entity_poly.pdbx_strand_id
1 'polypeptide(L)'
;MYKATGDEKYLELFVPQADYIFTQTDEKLGVESFTDTNLSLPAWSDRGHYTAGKFNYTYPVHTGMITLPILRFVETVKSNDLDQFEDKADKFLKLSGRALAIHNKDNMWRDFSESEGFYMGHSYGQGIVSEAGKIGVPNRISIYLAACGLYDKMNGSNIYTERINKSLNYIKNSLLKYDEEYDSYYWSYWEEQTLEKPWEDISHATITLYGIYILHEEGGFSVFRDKDFEKFANNIDKIIDDNTSPPKIRKFIHKRDEEKEAYYSEENNPYYHSILNWSFLGNYDKKVFDKIEQTYEQTNETMTTEEKLRSIALYLYAKEK
;
A
#
# COMPACT_ATOMS: atom_id res chain seq x y z
N MET A 1 16.34 3.22 -5.78
CA MET A 1 17.66 3.75 -6.16
C MET A 1 18.79 2.83 -5.72
N TYR A 2 19.17 2.77 -4.43
CA TYR A 2 20.27 1.87 -3.99
C TYR A 2 20.15 0.42 -4.53
N LYS A 3 18.99 -0.24 -4.35
CA LYS A 3 18.76 -1.61 -4.85
C LYS A 3 19.02 -1.79 -6.36
N ALA A 4 18.90 -0.71 -7.15
CA ALA A 4 19.12 -0.72 -8.60
C ALA A 4 20.53 -0.30 -9.02
N THR A 5 21.24 0.48 -8.19
CA THR A 5 22.54 1.08 -8.60
C THR A 5 23.73 0.62 -7.76
N GLY A 6 23.48 0.02 -6.59
CA GLY A 6 24.50 -0.29 -5.59
C GLY A 6 25.15 0.94 -4.94
N ASP A 7 24.66 2.15 -5.23
CA ASP A 7 25.29 3.41 -4.81
C ASP A 7 24.79 3.83 -3.42
N GLU A 8 25.66 3.70 -2.43
CA GLU A 8 25.39 3.96 -1.01
C GLU A 8 24.96 5.40 -0.72
N LYS A 9 25.28 6.38 -1.58
CA LYS A 9 24.83 7.76 -1.41
C LYS A 9 23.31 7.88 -1.27
N TYR A 10 22.56 6.96 -1.89
CA TYR A 10 21.10 6.96 -1.78
C TYR A 10 20.62 6.50 -0.40
N LEU A 11 21.39 5.67 0.29
CA LEU A 11 21.14 5.30 1.69
C LEU A 11 21.53 6.45 2.63
N GLU A 12 22.68 7.10 2.37
CA GLU A 12 23.11 8.29 3.12
C GLU A 12 22.07 9.42 3.06
N LEU A 13 21.45 9.65 1.89
CA LEU A 13 20.37 10.60 1.72
C LEU A 13 19.06 10.18 2.42
N PHE A 14 18.83 8.87 2.56
CA PHE A 14 17.59 8.35 3.17
C PHE A 14 17.59 8.48 4.70
N VAL A 15 18.71 8.16 5.35
CA VAL A 15 18.84 8.13 6.82
C VAL A 15 18.33 9.41 7.52
N PRO A 16 18.76 10.65 7.14
CA PRO A 16 18.28 11.86 7.82
C PRO A 16 16.76 12.06 7.67
N GLN A 17 16.17 11.59 6.56
CA GLN A 17 14.73 11.72 6.34
C GLN A 17 13.94 10.74 7.20
N ALA A 18 14.40 9.50 7.31
CA ALA A 18 13.81 8.51 8.23
C ALA A 18 13.93 8.97 9.69
N ASP A 19 15.08 9.53 10.10
CA ASP A 19 15.25 10.12 11.42
C ASP A 19 14.26 11.27 11.66
N TYR A 20 14.11 12.18 10.69
CA TYR A 20 13.15 13.28 10.77
C TYR A 20 11.72 12.76 10.90
N ILE A 21 11.31 11.78 10.08
CA ILE A 21 9.98 11.18 10.13
C ILE A 21 9.65 10.67 11.55
N PHE A 22 10.58 10.01 12.23
CA PHE A 22 10.37 9.55 13.61
C PHE A 22 10.34 10.67 14.66
N THR A 23 10.87 11.85 14.35
CA THR A 23 10.69 13.05 15.20
C THR A 23 9.29 13.64 15.09
N GLN A 24 8.54 13.27 14.05
CA GLN A 24 7.20 13.78 13.76
C GLN A 24 6.08 12.85 14.26
N THR A 25 6.38 11.83 15.06
CA THR A 25 5.34 11.01 15.68
C THR A 25 4.57 11.81 16.74
N ASP A 26 3.31 11.46 16.95
CA ASP A 26 2.43 12.12 17.90
C ASP A 26 3.00 12.06 19.33
N GLU A 27 3.63 10.95 19.72
CA GLU A 27 4.40 10.81 20.98
C GLU A 27 5.47 11.91 21.14
N LYS A 28 6.19 12.25 20.08
CA LYS A 28 7.25 13.28 20.13
C LYS A 28 6.69 14.70 20.08
N LEU A 29 5.53 14.87 19.46
CA LEU A 29 4.87 16.16 19.33
C LEU A 29 3.90 16.46 20.48
N GLY A 30 3.62 15.49 21.36
CA GLY A 30 2.62 15.63 22.42
C GLY A 30 1.19 15.73 21.90
N VAL A 31 0.92 15.13 20.73
CA VAL A 31 -0.42 15.11 20.12
C VAL A 31 -1.22 13.98 20.75
N GLU A 32 -2.33 14.31 21.39
CA GLU A 32 -3.19 13.30 22.00
C GLU A 32 -3.87 12.46 20.90
N SER A 33 -3.84 11.15 21.11
CA SER A 33 -4.45 10.21 20.19
C SER A 33 -5.95 10.10 20.42
N PHE A 34 -6.62 9.60 19.39
CA PHE A 34 -8.01 9.23 19.38
C PHE A 34 -8.48 8.35 20.57
N THR A 35 -7.63 7.62 21.30
CA THR A 35 -8.06 6.54 22.23
C THR A 35 -8.79 6.94 23.52
N ASP A 36 -9.08 8.23 23.75
CA ASP A 36 -9.68 8.76 25.00
C ASP A 36 -8.90 8.40 26.28
N THR A 37 -7.62 8.07 26.15
CA THR A 37 -6.74 7.68 27.28
C THR A 37 -5.69 8.74 27.63
N ASN A 38 -5.75 9.95 27.06
CA ASN A 38 -4.70 10.97 27.16
C ASN A 38 -3.31 10.47 26.72
N LEU A 39 -3.26 9.49 25.82
CA LEU A 39 -2.00 8.93 25.31
C LEU A 39 -1.64 9.57 23.98
N SER A 40 -0.37 9.95 23.84
CA SER A 40 0.26 10.23 22.54
C SER A 40 0.94 8.97 22.02
N LEU A 41 0.61 8.54 20.81
CA LEU A 41 1.06 7.27 20.26
C LEU A 41 2.35 7.42 19.44
N PRO A 42 3.22 6.41 19.39
CA PRO A 42 4.44 6.43 18.58
C PRO A 42 4.16 6.20 17.08
N ALA A 43 3.20 6.93 16.52
CA ALA A 43 2.82 6.91 15.10
C ALA A 43 2.37 8.30 14.63
N TRP A 44 1.81 8.39 13.42
CA TRP A 44 1.42 9.64 12.79
C TRP A 44 -0.10 9.66 12.58
N SER A 45 -0.79 10.57 13.26
CA SER A 45 -2.20 10.83 12.99
C SER A 45 -2.40 11.74 11.78
N ASP A 46 -3.65 11.78 11.31
CA ASP A 46 -4.10 12.77 10.33
C ASP A 46 -4.29 14.18 10.91
N ARG A 47 -3.97 14.40 12.19
CA ARG A 47 -4.22 15.65 12.93
C ARG A 47 -5.67 16.14 12.80
N GLY A 48 -6.62 15.20 12.75
CA GLY A 48 -8.04 15.46 12.61
C GLY A 48 -8.49 15.90 11.22
N HIS A 49 -7.65 15.79 10.19
CA HIS A 49 -7.98 16.17 8.83
C HIS A 49 -9.25 15.47 8.32
N TYR A 50 -9.36 14.15 8.51
CA TYR A 50 -10.52 13.38 8.03
C TYR A 50 -11.68 13.35 9.03
N THR A 51 -11.49 13.90 10.23
CA THR A 51 -12.49 13.92 11.29
C THR A 51 -13.03 15.32 11.56
N ALA A 52 -12.71 16.30 10.69
CA ALA A 52 -13.01 17.71 10.89
C ALA A 52 -12.56 18.24 12.28
N GLY A 53 -11.37 17.83 12.72
CA GLY A 53 -10.77 18.27 13.99
C GLY A 53 -11.33 17.61 15.25
N LYS A 54 -12.30 16.69 15.13
CA LYS A 54 -12.91 16.03 16.30
C LYS A 54 -11.94 15.19 17.13
N PHE A 55 -10.99 14.50 16.49
CA PHE A 55 -9.96 13.68 17.15
C PHE A 55 -8.80 13.40 16.18
N ASN A 56 -7.63 13.02 16.69
CA ASN A 56 -6.47 12.69 15.86
C ASN A 56 -6.39 11.19 15.63
N TYR A 57 -6.73 10.73 14.41
CA TYR A 57 -6.79 9.30 14.11
C TYR A 57 -5.48 8.80 13.47
N THR A 58 -4.94 7.71 13.99
CA THR A 58 -3.79 7.03 13.37
C THR A 58 -4.30 5.92 12.46
N TYR A 59 -4.06 6.05 11.15
CA TYR A 59 -4.51 5.06 10.16
C TYR A 59 -3.47 3.95 9.95
N PRO A 60 -3.88 2.67 9.92
CA PRO A 60 -2.97 1.56 9.60
C PRO A 60 -2.28 1.76 8.25
N VAL A 61 -3.04 2.15 7.20
CA VAL A 61 -2.49 2.38 5.86
C VAL A 61 -1.37 3.43 5.86
N HIS A 62 -1.53 4.56 6.54
CA HIS A 62 -0.48 5.58 6.63
C HIS A 62 0.75 5.05 7.37
N THR A 63 0.52 4.31 8.46
CA THR A 63 1.61 3.69 9.22
C THR A 63 2.39 2.71 8.35
N GLY A 64 1.71 1.88 7.56
CA GLY A 64 2.32 0.97 6.60
C GLY A 64 3.11 1.71 5.52
N MET A 65 2.51 2.73 4.89
CA MET A 65 3.17 3.53 3.85
C MET A 65 4.43 4.24 4.35
N ILE A 66 4.45 4.69 5.60
CA ILE A 66 5.62 5.36 6.21
C ILE A 66 6.68 4.33 6.62
N THR A 67 6.28 3.24 7.27
CA THR A 67 7.23 2.26 7.83
C THR A 67 7.79 1.31 6.78
N LEU A 68 7.05 0.97 5.72
CA LEU A 68 7.51 0.03 4.69
C LEU A 68 8.85 0.43 4.03
N PRO A 69 9.05 1.67 3.51
CA PRO A 69 10.33 2.05 2.93
C PRO A 69 11.47 2.05 3.96
N ILE A 70 11.17 2.36 5.23
CA ILE A 70 12.13 2.31 6.35
C ILE A 70 12.53 0.87 6.64
N LEU A 71 11.58 -0.06 6.69
CA LEU A 71 11.83 -1.48 6.90
C LEU A 71 12.62 -2.09 5.74
N ARG A 72 12.41 -1.65 4.50
CA ARG A 72 13.25 -2.04 3.38
C ARG A 72 14.67 -1.51 3.48
N PHE A 73 14.87 -0.31 4.02
CA PHE A 73 16.21 0.17 4.34
C PHE A 73 16.88 -0.77 5.35
N VAL A 74 16.18 -1.15 6.43
CA VAL A 74 16.69 -2.10 7.43
C VAL A 74 17.08 -3.42 6.77
N GLU A 75 16.19 -4.03 5.97
CA GLU A 75 16.46 -5.27 5.27
C GLU A 75 17.67 -5.15 4.33
N THR A 76 17.77 -4.03 3.61
CA THR A 76 18.86 -3.74 2.68
C THR A 76 20.20 -3.67 3.41
N VAL A 77 20.27 -2.95 4.55
CA VAL A 77 21.48 -2.86 5.36
C VAL A 77 21.90 -4.23 5.87
N LYS A 78 20.94 -5.01 6.40
CA LYS A 78 21.23 -6.33 6.98
C LYS A 78 21.58 -7.39 5.93
N SER A 79 21.04 -7.31 4.72
CA SER A 79 21.28 -8.31 3.66
C SER A 79 22.57 -8.05 2.87
N ASN A 80 23.12 -6.84 2.94
CA ASN A 80 24.32 -6.43 2.20
C ASN A 80 25.49 -6.08 3.13
N ASP A 81 25.43 -6.45 4.41
CA ASP A 81 26.48 -6.22 5.41
C ASP A 81 27.01 -4.77 5.44
N LEU A 82 26.09 -3.80 5.42
CA LEU A 82 26.44 -2.38 5.39
C LEU A 82 26.68 -1.81 6.80
N ASP A 83 27.80 -2.21 7.43
CA ASP A 83 28.15 -1.92 8.83
C ASP A 83 27.94 -0.45 9.25
N GLN A 84 28.27 0.50 8.38
CA GLN A 84 28.14 1.94 8.66
C GLN A 84 26.68 2.40 8.94
N PHE A 85 25.69 1.60 8.53
CA PHE A 85 24.27 1.88 8.73
C PHE A 85 23.61 0.98 9.79
N GLU A 86 24.33 0.04 10.41
CA GLU A 86 23.76 -0.99 11.28
C GLU A 86 23.02 -0.39 12.48
N ASP A 87 23.65 0.55 13.20
CA ASP A 87 23.03 1.26 14.33
C ASP A 87 21.72 1.97 13.93
N LYS A 88 21.68 2.53 12.71
CA LYS A 88 20.48 3.19 12.18
C LYS A 88 19.41 2.17 11.84
N ALA A 89 19.79 1.06 11.21
CA ALA A 89 18.88 -0.02 10.86
C ALA A 89 18.21 -0.60 12.12
N ASP A 90 18.97 -0.87 13.18
CA ASP A 90 18.43 -1.39 14.44
C ASP A 90 17.51 -0.38 15.15
N LYS A 91 17.92 0.90 15.18
CA LYS A 91 17.05 1.97 15.68
C LYS A 91 15.73 2.02 14.91
N PHE A 92 15.77 2.01 13.59
CA PHE A 92 14.59 2.10 12.73
C PHE A 92 13.71 0.86 12.80
N LEU A 93 14.28 -0.33 12.93
CA LEU A 93 13.52 -1.55 13.17
C LEU A 93 12.72 -1.44 14.47
N LYS A 94 13.37 -1.03 15.57
CA LYS A 94 12.71 -0.85 16.86
C LYS A 94 11.59 0.18 16.81
N LEU A 95 11.83 1.34 16.20
CA LEU A 95 10.83 2.40 16.10
C LEU A 95 9.64 2.00 15.20
N SER A 96 9.90 1.33 14.07
CA SER A 96 8.86 0.81 13.19
C SER A 96 7.99 -0.22 13.91
N GLY A 97 8.60 -1.13 14.68
CA GLY A 97 7.86 -2.10 15.48
C GLY A 97 6.88 -1.46 16.47
N ARG A 98 7.30 -0.37 17.14
CA ARG A 98 6.41 0.40 18.05
C ARG A 98 5.23 1.02 17.31
N ALA A 99 5.46 1.59 16.12
CA ALA A 99 4.41 2.18 15.30
C ALA A 99 3.42 1.13 14.79
N LEU A 100 3.91 -0.02 14.30
CA LEU A 100 3.08 -1.11 13.80
C LEU A 100 2.20 -1.75 14.88
N ALA A 101 2.74 -1.88 16.10
CA ALA A 101 2.05 -2.51 17.23
C ALA A 101 0.81 -1.74 17.73
N ILE A 102 0.64 -0.48 17.34
CA ILE A 102 -0.56 0.32 17.68
C ILE A 102 -1.81 -0.30 17.06
N HIS A 103 -1.69 -0.82 15.83
CA HIS A 103 -2.82 -1.36 15.06
C HIS A 103 -3.05 -2.84 15.32
N ASN A 104 -2.11 -3.53 15.98
CA ASN A 104 -2.21 -4.96 16.27
C ASN A 104 -2.81 -5.22 17.65
N LYS A 105 -4.08 -4.87 17.82
CA LYS A 105 -4.84 -5.04 19.07
C LYS A 105 -6.03 -5.96 18.84
N ASP A 106 -6.38 -6.76 19.85
CA ASP A 106 -7.47 -7.74 19.75
C ASP A 106 -8.83 -7.09 19.49
N ASN A 107 -9.07 -5.90 20.05
CA ASN A 107 -10.29 -5.13 19.79
C ASN A 107 -10.33 -4.49 18.40
N MET A 108 -9.22 -4.50 17.66
CA MET A 108 -9.12 -4.09 16.27
C MET A 108 -9.05 -5.29 15.32
N TRP A 109 -9.16 -6.52 15.83
CA TRP A 109 -9.14 -7.74 15.02
C TRP A 109 -10.49 -8.43 15.08
N ARG A 110 -10.91 -9.00 13.95
CA ARG A 110 -12.09 -9.85 13.89
C ARG A 110 -11.78 -11.12 13.12
N ASP A 111 -11.92 -12.26 13.78
CA ASP A 111 -11.95 -13.56 13.11
C ASP A 111 -13.30 -13.75 12.42
N PHE A 112 -13.26 -14.19 11.16
CA PHE A 112 -14.43 -14.61 10.40
C PHE A 112 -14.56 -16.14 10.37
N SER A 113 -13.42 -16.85 10.39
CA SER A 113 -13.32 -18.30 10.45
C SER A 113 -11.95 -18.74 11.00
N GLU A 114 -11.65 -20.04 10.99
CA GLU A 114 -10.31 -20.55 11.34
C GLU A 114 -9.22 -20.05 10.38
N SER A 115 -9.56 -19.79 9.12
CA SER A 115 -8.61 -19.41 8.08
C SER A 115 -8.74 -17.96 7.61
N GLU A 116 -9.76 -17.22 8.07
CA GLU A 116 -10.07 -15.86 7.61
C GLU A 116 -10.36 -14.93 8.77
N GLY A 117 -9.91 -13.70 8.62
CA GLY A 117 -10.08 -12.64 9.62
C GLY A 117 -9.43 -11.37 9.13
N PHE A 118 -9.85 -10.25 9.68
CA PHE A 118 -9.38 -8.96 9.23
C PHE A 118 -9.33 -7.93 10.34
N TYR A 119 -8.48 -6.92 10.15
CA TYR A 119 -8.44 -5.79 11.04
C TYR A 119 -9.64 -4.88 10.81
N MET A 120 -10.34 -4.60 11.89
CA MET A 120 -11.40 -3.62 11.97
C MET A 120 -10.79 -2.27 12.40
N GLY A 121 -11.23 -1.18 11.77
CA GLY A 121 -10.91 0.16 12.26
C GLY A 121 -11.36 0.36 13.71
N HIS A 122 -10.77 1.32 14.41
CA HIS A 122 -11.10 1.57 15.80
C HIS A 122 -12.50 2.20 15.92
N SER A 123 -13.35 1.65 16.78
CA SER A 123 -14.67 2.20 17.05
C SER A 123 -14.56 3.57 17.73
N TYR A 124 -15.11 4.63 17.14
CA TYR A 124 -15.35 5.89 17.86
C TYR A 124 -16.81 6.27 17.83
N GLY A 125 -17.25 6.86 18.94
CA GLY A 125 -18.45 7.68 19.00
C GLY A 125 -19.77 6.96 19.26
N GLN A 126 -20.17 5.97 18.45
CA GLN A 126 -21.54 5.39 18.55
C GLN A 126 -21.70 3.95 18.07
N GLY A 127 -20.67 3.10 18.22
CA GLY A 127 -20.75 1.70 17.81
C GLY A 127 -20.64 1.55 16.30
N ILE A 128 -19.57 0.87 15.90
CA ILE A 128 -19.21 0.49 14.53
C ILE A 128 -19.00 1.67 13.58
N VAL A 129 -17.76 2.15 13.53
CA VAL A 129 -17.26 2.92 12.39
C VAL A 129 -15.87 2.39 12.05
N SER A 130 -15.76 1.55 11.03
CA SER A 130 -14.50 1.36 10.31
C SER A 130 -14.14 2.67 9.61
N GLU A 131 -12.85 2.95 9.52
CA GLU A 131 -12.21 3.99 8.70
C GLU A 131 -13.14 4.88 7.82
N ALA A 132 -13.12 6.20 8.07
CA ALA A 132 -13.89 7.21 7.31
C ALA A 132 -15.43 7.12 7.40
N GLY A 133 -16.01 6.71 8.53
CA GLY A 133 -17.47 6.80 8.72
C GLY A 133 -18.24 5.58 8.21
N LYS A 134 -17.55 4.52 7.76
CA LYS A 134 -18.18 3.35 7.13
C LYS A 134 -18.12 2.13 8.03
N ILE A 135 -18.78 1.03 7.67
CA ILE A 135 -18.66 -0.26 8.36
C ILE A 135 -18.08 -1.24 7.35
N GLY A 136 -16.81 -1.60 7.45
CA GLY A 136 -16.19 -2.45 6.45
C GLY A 136 -14.71 -2.68 6.68
N VAL A 137 -14.22 -3.65 5.92
CA VAL A 137 -12.82 -3.99 5.82
C VAL A 137 -12.13 -2.97 4.89
N PRO A 138 -11.17 -2.17 5.38
CA PRO A 138 -10.40 -1.29 4.52
C PRO A 138 -9.35 -2.12 3.76
N ASN A 139 -9.60 -2.38 2.48
CA ASN A 139 -8.72 -3.18 1.62
C ASN A 139 -7.27 -2.63 1.50
N ARG A 140 -7.09 -1.32 1.71
CA ARG A 140 -5.81 -0.61 1.71
C ARG A 140 -4.89 -0.96 2.89
N ILE A 141 -5.35 -1.73 3.86
CA ILE A 141 -4.50 -2.21 4.95
C ILE A 141 -3.37 -3.14 4.46
N SER A 142 -3.45 -3.65 3.22
CA SER A 142 -2.45 -4.56 2.66
C SER A 142 -1.02 -4.02 2.77
N ILE A 143 -0.82 -2.70 2.67
CA ILE A 143 0.50 -2.07 2.85
C ILE A 143 0.99 -2.09 4.31
N TYR A 144 0.07 -2.01 5.28
CA TYR A 144 0.37 -2.22 6.70
C TYR A 144 0.72 -3.69 6.96
N LEU A 145 -0.05 -4.62 6.40
CA LEU A 145 0.23 -6.05 6.50
C LEU A 145 1.61 -6.36 5.93
N ALA A 146 1.98 -5.77 4.79
CA ALA A 146 3.31 -5.90 4.19
C ALA A 146 4.43 -5.40 5.12
N ALA A 147 4.27 -4.22 5.72
CA ALA A 147 5.22 -3.71 6.70
C ALA A 147 5.34 -4.65 7.92
N CYS A 148 4.23 -5.18 8.43
CA CYS A 148 4.23 -6.18 9.49
C CYS A 148 4.93 -7.48 9.10
N GLY A 149 4.72 -7.98 7.88
CA GLY A 149 5.37 -9.20 7.39
C GLY A 149 6.89 -9.04 7.27
N LEU A 150 7.35 -7.91 6.72
CA LEU A 150 8.79 -7.60 6.68
C LEU A 150 9.38 -7.42 8.08
N TYR A 151 8.64 -6.80 8.99
CA TYR A 151 9.06 -6.66 10.39
C TYR A 151 9.24 -8.03 11.06
N ASP A 152 8.25 -8.93 10.95
CA ASP A 152 8.31 -10.29 11.49
C ASP A 152 9.53 -11.05 10.93
N LYS A 153 9.74 -10.99 9.60
CA LYS A 153 10.92 -11.58 8.93
C LYS A 153 12.24 -11.09 9.52
N MET A 154 12.40 -9.78 9.70
CA MET A 154 13.67 -9.18 10.16
C MET A 154 13.93 -9.38 11.67
N ASN A 155 12.86 -9.45 12.47
CA ASN A 155 12.97 -9.59 13.92
C ASN A 155 12.90 -11.07 14.38
N GLY A 156 12.72 -12.01 13.45
CA GLY A 156 12.51 -13.43 13.75
C GLY A 156 11.25 -13.69 14.59
N SER A 157 10.29 -12.75 14.56
CA SER A 157 9.01 -12.88 15.26
C SER A 157 7.92 -13.37 14.31
N ASN A 158 6.81 -13.82 14.88
CA ASN A 158 5.62 -14.24 14.14
C ASN A 158 4.35 -13.57 14.68
N ILE A 159 4.49 -12.40 15.32
CA ILE A 159 3.41 -11.75 16.08
C ILE A 159 2.31 -11.18 15.16
N TYR A 160 2.58 -11.02 13.86
CA TYR A 160 1.61 -10.61 12.85
C TYR A 160 1.24 -11.74 11.89
N THR A 161 2.07 -12.77 11.79
CA THR A 161 2.02 -13.82 10.76
C THR A 161 0.65 -14.51 10.64
N GLU A 162 0.00 -14.87 11.75
CA GLU A 162 -1.32 -15.50 11.70
C GLU A 162 -2.38 -14.55 11.13
N ARG A 163 -2.41 -13.30 11.62
CA ARG A 163 -3.35 -12.27 11.17
C ARG A 163 -3.12 -11.92 9.70
N ILE A 164 -1.87 -11.85 9.25
CA ILE A 164 -1.54 -11.64 7.84
C ILE A 164 -2.10 -12.78 6.98
N ASN A 165 -1.86 -14.05 7.34
CA ASN A 165 -2.39 -15.20 6.59
C ASN A 165 -3.92 -15.16 6.50
N LYS A 166 -4.59 -14.92 7.63
CA LYS A 166 -6.05 -14.80 7.69
C LYS A 166 -6.57 -13.63 6.85
N SER A 167 -5.89 -12.48 6.86
CA SER A 167 -6.26 -11.33 6.04
C SER A 167 -6.07 -11.58 4.55
N LEU A 168 -4.96 -12.21 4.15
CA LEU A 168 -4.73 -12.58 2.76
C LEU A 168 -5.76 -13.59 2.25
N ASN A 169 -6.13 -14.59 3.06
CA ASN A 169 -7.18 -15.55 2.71
C ASN A 169 -8.53 -14.84 2.52
N TYR A 170 -8.91 -13.95 3.44
CA TYR A 170 -10.13 -13.17 3.31
C TYR A 170 -10.14 -12.32 2.03
N ILE A 171 -9.05 -11.61 1.74
CA ILE A 171 -8.93 -10.83 0.48
C ILE A 171 -9.17 -11.76 -0.72
N LYS A 172 -8.42 -12.87 -0.78
CA LYS A 172 -8.44 -13.79 -1.92
C LYS A 172 -9.81 -14.44 -2.15
N ASN A 173 -10.43 -14.93 -1.08
CA ASN A 173 -11.64 -15.76 -1.18
C ASN A 173 -12.93 -14.93 -1.15
N SER A 174 -12.93 -13.78 -0.48
CA SER A 174 -14.14 -13.02 -0.19
C SER A 174 -14.21 -11.67 -0.90
N LEU A 175 -13.08 -10.98 -1.09
CA LEU A 175 -13.08 -9.63 -1.68
C LEU A 175 -12.85 -9.63 -3.19
N LEU A 176 -11.94 -10.46 -3.68
CA LEU A 176 -11.62 -10.50 -5.11
C LEU A 176 -12.80 -11.06 -5.91
N LYS A 177 -13.09 -10.38 -7.02
CA LYS A 177 -14.03 -10.81 -8.06
C LYS A 177 -13.25 -11.12 -9.32
N TYR A 178 -13.77 -12.07 -10.09
CA TYR A 178 -13.18 -12.52 -11.34
C TYR A 178 -13.90 -11.93 -12.54
N ASP A 179 -13.13 -11.34 -13.45
CA ASP A 179 -13.58 -10.79 -14.73
C ASP A 179 -13.15 -11.74 -15.85
N GLU A 180 -14.11 -12.48 -16.40
CA GLU A 180 -13.84 -13.49 -17.44
C GLU A 180 -13.42 -12.86 -18.77
N GLU A 181 -13.87 -11.64 -19.09
CA GLU A 181 -13.55 -10.97 -20.37
C GLU A 181 -12.06 -10.66 -20.48
N TYR A 182 -11.44 -10.26 -19.36
CA TYR A 182 -10.03 -9.86 -19.31
C TYR A 182 -9.14 -10.87 -18.57
N ASP A 183 -9.69 -12.02 -18.13
CA ASP A 183 -9.03 -12.95 -17.20
C ASP A 183 -8.32 -12.19 -16.05
N SER A 184 -9.05 -11.30 -15.37
CA SER A 184 -8.46 -10.40 -14.39
C SER A 184 -9.21 -10.38 -13.06
N TYR A 185 -8.53 -9.92 -12.01
CA TYR A 185 -9.15 -9.68 -10.71
C TYR A 185 -9.53 -8.21 -10.53
N TYR A 186 -10.69 -7.99 -9.92
CA TYR A 186 -11.11 -6.67 -9.46
C TYR A 186 -11.77 -6.77 -8.08
N TRP A 187 -11.81 -5.67 -7.35
CA TRP A 187 -12.39 -5.61 -6.02
C TRP A 187 -12.97 -4.23 -5.75
N SER A 188 -13.82 -4.16 -4.74
CA SER A 188 -14.44 -2.92 -4.28
C SER A 188 -13.61 -2.26 -3.17
N TYR A 189 -13.80 -0.95 -3.06
CA TYR A 189 -13.18 -0.12 -2.03
C TYR A 189 -13.74 -0.38 -0.62
N TRP A 190 -14.97 -0.86 -0.55
CA TRP A 190 -15.60 -1.37 0.67
C TRP A 190 -16.29 -2.70 0.38
N GLU A 191 -16.48 -3.52 1.41
CA GLU A 191 -17.31 -4.72 1.33
C GLU A 191 -18.74 -4.35 0.85
N GLU A 192 -19.34 -5.21 0.03
CA GLU A 192 -20.60 -4.97 -0.72
C GLU A 192 -21.80 -4.50 0.13
N GLN A 193 -21.73 -4.65 1.45
CA GLN A 193 -22.82 -4.32 2.38
C GLN A 193 -22.91 -2.82 2.72
N THR A 194 -21.91 -2.00 2.39
CA THR A 194 -22.02 -0.55 2.55
C THR A 194 -22.56 0.10 1.30
N LEU A 195 -23.74 0.71 1.43
CA LEU A 195 -24.44 1.51 0.43
C LEU A 195 -23.47 2.41 -0.37
N GLU A 196 -23.64 2.36 -1.70
CA GLU A 196 -22.85 2.97 -2.77
C GLU A 196 -21.64 2.12 -3.20
N LYS A 197 -21.70 1.66 -4.46
CA LYS A 197 -20.68 0.86 -5.15
C LYS A 197 -19.53 1.76 -5.64
N PRO A 198 -18.33 1.68 -5.05
CA PRO A 198 -17.15 1.99 -5.84
C PRO A 198 -16.23 0.78 -5.99
N TRP A 199 -16.06 0.31 -7.23
CA TRP A 199 -14.84 -0.39 -7.62
C TRP A 199 -13.63 0.44 -7.25
N GLU A 200 -12.54 -0.21 -6.88
CA GLU A 200 -11.31 0.45 -6.47
C GLU A 200 -10.86 1.47 -7.54
N ASP A 201 -10.49 2.69 -7.11
CA ASP A 201 -9.74 3.57 -8.00
C ASP A 201 -8.32 3.07 -8.19
N ILE A 202 -7.73 3.40 -9.34
CA ILE A 202 -6.42 2.85 -9.71
C ILE A 202 -5.31 3.20 -8.71
N SER A 203 -5.45 4.32 -7.97
CA SER A 203 -4.47 4.75 -6.98
C SER A 203 -4.53 3.86 -5.73
N HIS A 204 -5.71 3.68 -5.13
CA HIS A 204 -5.84 2.79 -3.97
C HIS A 204 -5.63 1.31 -4.34
N ALA A 205 -6.02 0.91 -5.55
CA ALA A 205 -5.81 -0.45 -6.05
C ALA A 205 -4.33 -0.82 -6.07
N THR A 206 -3.50 0.12 -6.55
CA THR A 206 -2.06 -0.01 -6.54
C THR A 206 -1.53 -0.31 -5.13
N ILE A 207 -1.96 0.43 -4.11
CA ILE A 207 -1.47 0.26 -2.73
C ILE A 207 -1.85 -1.12 -2.20
N THR A 208 -3.08 -1.55 -2.46
CA THR A 208 -3.58 -2.88 -2.07
C THR A 208 -2.72 -3.98 -2.69
N LEU A 209 -2.54 -3.95 -4.03
CA LEU A 209 -1.77 -4.95 -4.74
C LEU A 209 -0.30 -4.93 -4.39
N TYR A 210 0.28 -3.73 -4.20
CA TYR A 210 1.67 -3.60 -3.81
C TYR A 210 1.92 -4.23 -2.44
N GLY A 211 1.01 -4.06 -1.48
CA GLY A 211 1.09 -4.75 -0.19
C GLY A 211 1.07 -6.27 -0.33
N ILE A 212 0.16 -6.81 -1.14
CA ILE A 212 0.06 -8.26 -1.41
C ILE A 212 1.32 -8.78 -2.10
N TYR A 213 1.82 -8.04 -3.10
CA TYR A 213 3.07 -8.34 -3.80
C TYR A 213 4.25 -8.44 -2.85
N ILE A 214 4.41 -7.48 -1.92
CA ILE A 214 5.50 -7.51 -0.95
C ILE A 214 5.37 -8.66 0.05
N LEU A 215 4.16 -8.99 0.48
CA LEU A 215 3.95 -10.16 1.33
C LEU A 215 4.35 -11.45 0.62
N HIS A 216 4.03 -11.59 -0.67
CA HIS A 216 4.41 -12.77 -1.46
C HIS A 216 5.92 -12.81 -1.75
N GLU A 217 6.47 -11.81 -2.43
CA GLU A 217 7.87 -11.82 -2.89
C GLU A 217 8.90 -11.61 -1.79
N GLU A 218 8.65 -10.67 -0.88
CA GLU A 218 9.64 -10.25 0.11
C GLU A 218 9.34 -10.86 1.48
N GLY A 219 8.06 -11.04 1.82
CA GLY A 219 7.58 -11.59 3.09
C GLY A 219 7.48 -13.13 3.13
N GLY A 220 7.47 -13.80 1.97
CA GLY A 220 7.40 -15.27 1.88
C GLY A 220 6.02 -15.89 2.16
N PHE A 221 4.93 -15.11 2.08
CA PHE A 221 3.56 -15.61 2.28
C PHE A 221 3.03 -16.26 1.00
N SER A 222 2.47 -17.47 1.09
CA SER A 222 2.09 -18.29 -0.07
C SER A 222 0.58 -18.35 -0.37
N VAL A 223 -0.22 -17.44 0.20
CA VAL A 223 -1.69 -17.41 -0.02
C VAL A 223 -2.01 -17.04 -1.47
N PHE A 224 -1.34 -16.00 -1.96
CA PHE A 224 -1.30 -15.64 -3.38
C PHE A 224 -0.18 -16.42 -4.07
N ARG A 225 -0.37 -16.73 -5.35
CA ARG A 225 0.57 -17.46 -6.21
C ARG A 225 0.79 -16.65 -7.47
N ASP A 226 1.82 -16.99 -8.25
CA ASP A 226 2.18 -16.28 -9.48
C ASP A 226 0.99 -16.13 -10.45
N LYS A 227 0.14 -17.16 -10.58
CA LYS A 227 -1.10 -17.11 -11.38
C LYS A 227 -2.12 -16.07 -10.92
N ASP A 228 -2.14 -15.73 -9.64
CA ASP A 228 -2.98 -14.65 -9.13
C ASP A 228 -2.39 -13.28 -9.55
N PHE A 229 -1.07 -13.16 -9.58
CA PHE A 229 -0.39 -11.95 -10.05
C PHE A 229 -0.51 -11.74 -11.56
N GLU A 230 -0.56 -12.82 -12.36
CA GLU A 230 -0.94 -12.75 -13.78
C GLU A 230 -2.33 -12.12 -13.95
N LYS A 231 -3.31 -12.52 -13.12
CA LYS A 231 -4.67 -11.94 -13.15
C LYS A 231 -4.71 -10.49 -12.69
N PHE A 232 -3.84 -10.10 -11.77
CA PHE A 232 -3.67 -8.68 -11.45
C PHE A 232 -3.05 -7.93 -12.62
N ALA A 233 -1.98 -8.44 -13.22
CA ALA A 233 -1.28 -7.85 -14.36
C ALA A 233 -2.23 -7.61 -15.55
N ASN A 234 -3.14 -8.53 -15.83
CA ASN A 234 -4.14 -8.41 -16.90
C ASN A 234 -5.07 -7.18 -16.74
N ASN A 235 -5.15 -6.54 -15.57
CA ASN A 235 -5.85 -5.26 -15.44
C ASN A 235 -5.24 -4.16 -16.31
N ILE A 236 -3.97 -4.27 -16.71
CA ILE A 236 -3.31 -3.25 -17.53
C ILE A 236 -4.04 -3.02 -18.86
N ASP A 237 -4.52 -4.10 -19.48
CA ASP A 237 -5.25 -4.06 -20.75
C ASP A 237 -6.64 -3.47 -20.62
N LYS A 238 -7.16 -3.50 -19.39
CA LYS A 238 -8.43 -2.90 -19.06
C LYS A 238 -8.29 -1.43 -18.73
N ILE A 239 -7.26 -1.03 -17.99
CA ILE A 239 -7.14 0.33 -17.43
C ILE A 239 -6.47 1.35 -18.36
N ILE A 240 -5.74 0.90 -19.39
CA ILE A 240 -5.08 1.75 -20.39
C ILE A 240 -5.74 1.56 -21.76
N ASP A 241 -6.22 2.65 -22.34
CA ASP A 241 -6.59 2.75 -23.76
C ASP A 241 -5.47 3.50 -24.50
N ASP A 242 -4.67 2.75 -25.25
CA ASP A 242 -3.50 3.19 -26.01
C ASP A 242 -3.82 3.50 -27.48
N ASN A 243 -5.10 3.51 -27.87
CA ASN A 243 -5.53 3.89 -29.22
C ASN A 243 -5.54 5.42 -29.43
N THR A 244 -5.24 6.19 -28.39
CA THR A 244 -5.12 7.66 -28.43
C THR A 244 -3.70 8.10 -28.07
N SER A 245 -3.34 9.31 -28.47
CA SER A 245 -2.06 9.95 -28.12
C SER A 245 -2.33 11.32 -27.51
N PRO A 246 -2.09 11.55 -26.20
CA PRO A 246 -1.65 10.58 -25.19
C PRO A 246 -2.70 9.49 -24.91
N PRO A 247 -2.35 8.37 -24.23
CA PRO A 247 -3.30 7.31 -23.93
C PRO A 247 -4.39 7.83 -22.98
N LYS A 248 -5.57 7.23 -23.01
CA LYS A 248 -6.60 7.49 -22.00
C LYS A 248 -6.55 6.43 -20.91
N ILE A 249 -6.80 6.84 -19.68
CA ILE A 249 -6.65 5.98 -18.50
C ILE A 249 -7.97 5.95 -17.73
N ARG A 250 -8.34 4.80 -17.20
CA ARG A 250 -9.53 4.67 -16.34
C ARG A 250 -9.33 5.32 -14.98
N LYS A 251 -10.41 5.70 -14.32
CA LYS A 251 -10.39 6.11 -12.90
C LYS A 251 -10.41 4.90 -11.98
N PHE A 252 -11.12 3.85 -12.38
CA PHE A 252 -11.35 2.65 -11.60
C PHE A 252 -10.87 1.40 -12.34
N ILE A 253 -10.47 0.38 -11.59
CA ILE A 253 -9.99 -0.90 -12.14
C ILE A 253 -11.10 -1.70 -12.85
N HIS A 254 -12.37 -1.38 -12.57
CA HIS A 254 -13.54 -1.97 -13.22
C HIS A 254 -14.56 -0.88 -13.57
N LYS A 255 -15.31 -1.05 -14.68
CA LYS A 255 -16.31 -0.08 -15.12
C LYS A 255 -17.44 0.02 -14.10
N ARG A 256 -17.85 1.21 -13.71
CA ARG A 256 -19.08 1.37 -12.91
C ARG A 256 -20.29 1.55 -13.82
N ASP A 257 -21.45 1.13 -13.32
CA ASP A 257 -22.71 1.18 -14.08
C ASP A 257 -23.08 2.64 -14.43
N GLU A 258 -22.73 3.59 -13.55
CA GLU A 258 -22.99 5.02 -13.68
C GLU A 258 -21.96 5.78 -14.54
N GLU A 259 -20.84 5.16 -14.93
CA GLU A 259 -19.81 5.83 -15.74
C GLU A 259 -20.28 6.02 -17.20
N LYS A 260 -20.46 7.28 -17.60
CA LYS A 260 -20.78 7.67 -18.98
C LYS A 260 -19.64 7.41 -19.98
N GLU A 261 -18.40 7.50 -19.50
CA GLU A 261 -17.18 7.22 -20.26
C GLU A 261 -16.29 6.32 -19.38
N ALA A 262 -15.61 5.35 -19.97
CA ALA A 262 -14.76 4.41 -19.24
C ALA A 262 -13.31 4.91 -19.07
N TYR A 263 -12.83 5.74 -20.00
CA TYR A 263 -11.43 6.16 -20.11
C TYR A 263 -11.35 7.69 -20.16
N TYR A 264 -10.36 8.27 -19.50
CA TYR A 264 -10.26 9.71 -19.31
C TYR A 264 -8.89 10.22 -19.73
N SER A 265 -8.84 11.44 -20.29
CA SER A 265 -7.58 12.16 -20.52
C SER A 265 -6.95 12.59 -19.19
N GLU A 266 -5.67 12.98 -19.25
CA GLU A 266 -4.89 13.49 -18.10
C GLU A 266 -5.64 14.62 -17.36
N GLU A 267 -6.15 15.59 -18.11
CA GLU A 267 -6.87 16.76 -17.60
C GLU A 267 -8.10 16.39 -16.74
N ASN A 268 -8.71 15.26 -17.06
CA ASN A 268 -9.98 14.81 -16.49
C ASN A 268 -9.82 13.64 -15.52
N ASN A 269 -8.59 13.19 -15.26
CA ASN A 269 -8.29 12.05 -14.41
C ASN A 269 -7.25 12.42 -13.35
N PRO A 270 -7.66 12.64 -12.09
CA PRO A 270 -6.72 12.96 -11.00
C PRO A 270 -5.77 11.79 -10.66
N TYR A 271 -6.06 10.59 -11.16
CA TYR A 271 -5.25 9.41 -10.95
C TYR A 271 -4.44 9.02 -12.19
N TYR A 272 -4.41 9.85 -13.24
CA TYR A 272 -3.81 9.51 -14.52
C TYR A 272 -2.40 8.92 -14.39
N HIS A 273 -1.51 9.59 -13.64
CA HIS A 273 -0.13 9.14 -13.42
C HIS A 273 0.00 8.01 -12.38
N SER A 274 -1.07 7.68 -11.64
CA SER A 274 -1.06 6.56 -10.68
C SER A 274 -0.95 5.21 -11.39
N ILE A 275 -1.26 5.15 -12.69
CA ILE A 275 -1.08 3.93 -13.50
C ILE A 275 0.36 3.44 -13.50
N LEU A 276 1.34 4.36 -13.46
CA LEU A 276 2.76 4.03 -13.48
C LEU A 276 3.18 3.24 -12.24
N ASN A 277 2.40 3.32 -11.17
CA ASN A 277 2.64 2.55 -9.97
C ASN A 277 2.42 1.05 -10.17
N TRP A 278 1.70 0.62 -11.22
CA TRP A 278 1.53 -0.81 -11.53
C TRP A 278 2.79 -1.48 -12.09
N SER A 279 3.86 -0.72 -12.32
CA SER A 279 5.14 -1.23 -12.83
C SER A 279 5.79 -2.31 -11.96
N PHE A 280 5.48 -2.41 -10.65
CA PHE A 280 5.95 -3.53 -9.83
C PHE A 280 5.42 -4.89 -10.30
N LEU A 281 4.28 -4.94 -11.02
CA LEU A 281 3.80 -6.17 -11.65
C LEU A 281 4.59 -6.55 -12.91
N GLY A 282 5.42 -5.63 -13.44
CA GLY A 282 6.34 -5.90 -14.54
C GLY A 282 7.31 -7.05 -14.27
N ASN A 283 7.53 -7.39 -13.00
CA ASN A 283 8.32 -8.55 -12.58
C ASN A 283 7.67 -9.89 -12.96
N TYR A 284 6.34 -9.94 -13.05
CA TYR A 284 5.61 -11.15 -13.46
C TYR A 284 5.20 -11.13 -14.92
N ASP A 285 4.82 -9.96 -15.43
CA ASP A 285 4.42 -9.81 -16.83
C ASP A 285 5.08 -8.59 -17.46
N LYS A 286 6.06 -8.86 -18.31
CA LYS A 286 6.77 -7.84 -19.08
C LYS A 286 5.83 -6.96 -19.91
N LYS A 287 4.68 -7.46 -20.36
CA LYS A 287 3.71 -6.64 -21.12
C LYS A 287 3.17 -5.47 -20.31
N VAL A 288 3.02 -5.65 -18.99
CA VAL A 288 2.63 -4.55 -18.10
C VAL A 288 3.69 -3.44 -18.16
N PHE A 289 4.96 -3.84 -18.07
CA PHE A 289 6.07 -2.91 -18.14
C PHE A 289 6.13 -2.19 -19.49
N ASP A 290 6.07 -2.93 -20.60
CA ASP A 290 6.11 -2.36 -21.95
C ASP A 290 4.97 -1.33 -22.17
N LYS A 291 3.76 -1.63 -21.67
CA LYS A 291 2.58 -0.74 -21.79
C LYS A 291 2.68 0.51 -20.90
N ILE A 292 3.24 0.36 -19.70
CA ILE A 292 3.50 1.49 -18.78
C ILE A 292 4.64 2.36 -19.31
N GLU A 293 5.71 1.78 -19.87
CA GLU A 293 6.83 2.50 -20.47
C GLU A 293 6.35 3.38 -21.64
N GLN A 294 5.53 2.83 -22.53
CA GLN A 294 4.89 3.61 -23.60
C GLN A 294 4.04 4.77 -23.04
N THR A 295 3.25 4.50 -21.99
CA THR A 295 2.44 5.54 -21.32
C THR A 295 3.34 6.64 -20.74
N TYR A 296 4.44 6.25 -20.08
CA TYR A 296 5.42 7.18 -19.53
C TYR A 296 6.06 8.03 -20.62
N GLU A 297 6.57 7.44 -21.70
CA GLU A 297 7.21 8.18 -22.80
C GLU A 297 6.29 9.25 -23.40
N GLN A 298 5.00 8.93 -23.56
CA GLN A 298 4.03 9.85 -24.15
C GLN A 298 3.58 10.98 -23.22
N THR A 299 3.77 10.84 -21.91
CA THR A 299 3.20 11.73 -20.88
C THR A 299 4.26 12.36 -19.97
N ASN A 300 5.53 11.96 -20.10
CA ASN A 300 6.62 12.42 -19.26
C ASN A 300 6.79 13.95 -19.30
N GLU A 301 6.54 14.61 -20.43
CA GLU A 301 6.72 16.07 -20.50
C GLU A 301 5.75 16.84 -19.58
N THR A 302 4.56 16.30 -19.32
CA THR A 302 3.51 16.94 -18.50
C THR A 302 3.59 16.60 -17.02
N MET A 303 4.31 15.54 -16.66
CA MET A 303 4.49 15.13 -15.27
C MET A 303 5.19 16.18 -14.41
N THR A 304 4.73 16.30 -13.17
CA THR A 304 5.46 16.99 -12.10
C THR A 304 6.78 16.29 -11.78
N THR A 305 7.70 17.00 -11.13
CA THR A 305 8.96 16.42 -10.65
C THR A 305 8.74 15.22 -9.74
N GLU A 306 7.71 15.26 -8.89
CA GLU A 306 7.40 14.17 -7.97
C GLU A 306 6.94 12.90 -8.70
N GLU A 307 6.07 13.04 -9.70
CA GLU A 307 5.58 11.94 -10.52
C GLU A 307 6.72 11.27 -11.29
N LYS A 308 7.61 12.07 -11.89
CA LYS A 308 8.80 11.55 -12.60
C LYS A 308 9.69 10.75 -11.67
N LEU A 309 10.00 11.28 -10.49
CA LEU A 309 10.85 10.61 -9.52
C LEU A 309 10.23 9.29 -9.05
N ARG A 310 8.91 9.26 -8.81
CA ARG A 310 8.20 8.03 -8.45
C ARG A 310 8.23 7.00 -9.58
N SER A 311 7.89 7.41 -10.80
CA SER A 311 7.91 6.55 -11.99
C SER A 311 9.29 5.93 -12.20
N ILE A 312 10.35 6.73 -12.19
CA ILE A 312 11.74 6.26 -12.37
C ILE A 312 12.14 5.29 -11.25
N ALA A 313 11.77 5.58 -9.99
CA ALA A 313 12.10 4.70 -8.88
C ALA A 313 11.45 3.32 -9.02
N LEU A 314 10.21 3.26 -9.49
CA LEU A 314 9.49 2.02 -9.72
C LEU A 314 10.00 1.28 -10.96
N TYR A 315 10.27 2.01 -12.04
CA TYR A 315 10.90 1.49 -13.25
C TYR A 315 12.20 0.75 -12.93
N LEU A 316 13.10 1.41 -12.19
CA LEU A 316 14.37 0.82 -11.80
C LEU A 316 14.21 -0.34 -10.82
N TYR A 317 13.21 -0.30 -9.95
CA TYR A 317 12.93 -1.41 -9.04
C TYR A 317 12.44 -2.65 -9.78
N ALA A 318 11.59 -2.49 -10.80
CA ALA A 318 11.09 -3.61 -11.57
C ALA A 318 12.14 -4.19 -12.52
N LYS A 319 12.92 -3.33 -13.19
CA LYS A 319 13.91 -3.74 -14.19
C LYS A 319 15.10 -4.52 -13.64
N GLU A 320 15.49 -4.26 -12.40
CA GLU A 320 16.71 -4.80 -11.78
C GLU A 320 16.44 -6.04 -10.89
N LYS A 321 15.19 -6.50 -10.81
CA LYS A 321 14.80 -7.75 -10.11
C LYS A 321 14.61 -8.89 -11.09
#